data_AF-A0A926T1M8-F1
#
_entry.id   AF-A0A926T1M8-F1
#
_cell.length_a   1.000
_cell.length_b   1.000
_cell.length_c   1.000
_cell.angle_alpha   90.00
_cell.angle_beta   90.00
_cell.angle_gamma   90.00
#
_symmetry.space_group_name_H-M   'P 1'
#
loop_
_entity.id
_entity.type
_entity.pdbx_description
1 polymer ?
#
loop_
_entity_poly.entity_id
_entity_poly.type
_entity_poly.pdbx_seq_one_letter_code
_entity_poly.pdbx_strand_id
1 'polypeptide(L)'
;MDSSKGLLTGIITAEPIPSVFSQIDPKRLKPHPRNTSIYRGEEEDVSDLVALIRDSGWVKPLVVTNDRTIISGHRRWRALLQLGWQSIPVEVREFPSELAQVQALLLENASRSKTVEQKVREAAAWKQIEDLAARRRQLAAQSNYSGRAVMENFPQLLGERGTTRDRLAKLVGLGSGRNYAKAAKVVEYIDEQTWLGNIEVARSLRSTLNEQSVDAAVKLMAVIKNPTQKESSSKSNKRPTPKDSTNKVQASPLPSCWNCQHKGEAIGNESFYCYNLGKVSFLEKDGATRGEECELWTYRDRQVEKFDQKTRYSTHSTITLTLPAHLLPKLQDVARAEGMSLPDWATSVIESAAKRMF
;
A
#
# COMPACT_ATOMS: atom_id res chain seq x y z
N MET A 1 4.65 29.47 -15.92
CA MET A 1 3.53 28.52 -15.72
C MET A 1 3.51 27.67 -16.98
N ASP A 2 4.12 26.50 -17.03
CA ASP A 2 3.86 25.32 -16.22
C ASP A 2 5.12 24.40 -16.26
N SER A 3 5.71 24.08 -15.11
CA SER A 3 6.98 23.34 -14.97
C SER A 3 6.77 21.92 -14.42
N SER A 4 5.75 21.22 -14.92
CA SER A 4 5.37 19.90 -14.41
C SER A 4 5.32 18.80 -15.48
N LYS A 5 6.23 18.83 -16.46
CA LYS A 5 6.43 17.75 -17.43
C LYS A 5 7.91 17.58 -17.75
N GLY A 6 8.64 16.83 -16.92
CA GLY A 6 10.06 16.64 -17.16
C GLY A 6 10.76 15.78 -16.12
N LEU A 7 10.32 14.53 -15.93
CA LEU A 7 11.09 13.51 -15.23
C LEU A 7 10.47 12.15 -15.53
N LEU A 8 10.68 11.60 -16.73
CA LEU A 8 10.54 10.16 -17.05
C LEU A 8 11.03 9.82 -18.48
N THR A 9 11.88 10.64 -19.11
CA THR A 9 12.47 10.34 -20.42
C THR A 9 13.98 10.18 -20.31
N GLY A 10 14.38 9.02 -19.78
CA GLY A 10 15.72 8.46 -19.91
C GLY A 10 15.55 7.00 -20.30
N ILE A 11 15.81 6.71 -21.58
CA ILE A 11 15.65 5.40 -22.21
C ILE A 11 16.53 4.38 -21.48
N ILE A 12 15.92 3.37 -20.87
CA ILE A 12 16.54 2.08 -20.55
C ILE A 12 15.64 1.03 -21.19
N THR A 13 16.02 0.53 -22.36
CA THR A 13 15.50 -0.75 -22.86
C THR A 13 16.11 -1.84 -21.99
N ALA A 14 15.51 -2.08 -20.82
CA ALA A 14 15.80 -3.29 -20.06
C ALA A 14 15.32 -4.45 -20.93
N GLU A 15 16.23 -5.34 -21.33
CA GLU A 15 15.81 -6.63 -21.88
C GLU A 15 14.85 -7.26 -20.86
N PRO A 16 13.64 -7.67 -21.27
CA PRO A 16 12.69 -8.26 -20.35
C PRO A 16 13.35 -9.48 -19.70
N ILE A 17 13.39 -9.49 -18.37
CA ILE A 17 13.88 -10.65 -17.61
C ILE A 17 13.09 -11.86 -18.12
N PRO A 18 13.75 -12.93 -18.58
CA PRO A 18 13.05 -14.09 -19.10
C PRO A 18 12.13 -14.62 -18.01
N SER A 19 10.85 -14.77 -18.34
CA SER A 19 9.84 -15.22 -17.41
C SER A 19 8.95 -16.30 -18.02
N VAL A 20 8.62 -17.28 -17.19
CA VAL A 20 7.81 -18.44 -17.59
C VAL A 20 6.61 -18.52 -16.67
N PHE A 21 5.42 -18.60 -17.25
CA PHE A 21 4.19 -18.85 -16.48
C PHE A 21 4.04 -20.33 -16.18
N SER A 22 3.74 -20.64 -14.92
CA SER A 22 3.65 -21.99 -14.39
C SER A 22 2.54 -22.09 -13.34
N GLN A 23 2.10 -23.31 -13.06
CA GLN A 23 1.17 -23.64 -11.99
C GLN A 23 1.93 -24.39 -10.91
N ILE A 24 2.05 -23.80 -9.71
CA ILE A 24 2.82 -24.37 -8.60
C ILE A 24 1.95 -24.52 -7.36
N ASP A 25 2.13 -25.60 -6.61
CA ASP A 25 1.53 -25.77 -5.29
C ASP A 25 2.05 -24.69 -4.33
N PRO A 26 1.17 -23.85 -3.73
CA PRO A 26 1.60 -22.77 -2.85
C PRO A 26 2.42 -23.26 -1.65
N LYS A 27 2.26 -24.51 -1.19
CA LYS A 27 3.06 -25.08 -0.09
C LYS A 27 4.53 -25.28 -0.43
N ARG A 28 4.86 -25.30 -1.73
CA ARG A 28 6.25 -25.45 -2.22
C ARG A 28 6.97 -24.11 -2.36
N LEU A 29 6.26 -23.00 -2.20
CA LEU A 29 6.83 -21.65 -2.25
C LEU A 29 7.35 -21.22 -0.88
N LYS A 30 8.39 -20.39 -0.89
CA LYS A 30 9.03 -19.84 0.31
C LYS A 30 8.96 -18.31 0.30
N PRO A 31 8.67 -17.66 1.42
CA PRO A 31 8.71 -16.20 1.48
C PRO A 31 10.16 -15.72 1.36
N HIS A 32 10.39 -14.65 0.59
CA HIS A 32 11.71 -14.00 0.57
C HIS A 32 12.06 -13.43 1.96
N PRO A 33 13.23 -13.73 2.54
CA PRO A 33 13.59 -13.31 3.90
C PRO A 33 13.48 -11.80 4.13
N ARG A 34 13.87 -11.01 3.12
CA ARG A 34 13.75 -9.54 3.19
C ARG A 34 12.30 -9.03 3.28
N ASN A 35 11.31 -9.76 2.77
CA ASN A 35 9.92 -9.36 2.88
C ASN A 35 9.46 -9.31 4.34
N THR A 36 9.76 -10.34 5.13
CA THR A 36 9.44 -10.37 6.57
C THR A 36 10.15 -9.24 7.30
N SER A 37 11.43 -9.02 7.01
CA SER A 37 12.19 -7.94 7.66
C SER A 37 11.68 -6.54 7.34
N ILE A 38 11.19 -6.28 6.11
CA ILE A 38 10.79 -4.94 5.66
C ILE A 38 9.32 -4.67 5.99
N TYR A 39 8.44 -5.64 5.75
CA TYR A 39 6.99 -5.44 5.83
C TYR A 39 6.33 -6.10 7.03
N ARG A 40 7.05 -6.90 7.82
CA ARG A 40 6.47 -7.75 8.88
C ARG A 40 5.34 -8.62 8.33
N GLY A 41 5.57 -9.15 7.13
CA GLY A 41 4.53 -9.76 6.30
C GLY A 41 3.79 -10.95 6.93
N GLU A 42 4.29 -11.56 8.00
CA GLU A 42 3.60 -12.64 8.72
C GLU A 42 2.45 -12.12 9.61
N GLU A 43 2.56 -10.89 10.12
CA GLU A 43 1.61 -10.26 11.06
C GLU A 43 0.46 -9.53 10.34
N GLU A 44 0.52 -9.38 9.01
CA GLU A 44 -0.49 -8.64 8.25
C GLU A 44 -1.76 -9.46 8.04
N ASP A 45 -2.93 -8.90 8.34
CA ASP A 45 -4.23 -9.51 8.04
C ASP A 45 -4.43 -9.70 6.53
N VAL A 46 -4.94 -10.88 6.16
CA VAL A 46 -5.26 -11.28 4.78
C VAL A 46 -6.71 -11.72 4.63
N SER A 47 -7.55 -11.55 5.66
CA SER A 47 -8.96 -11.95 5.64
C SER A 47 -9.74 -11.28 4.52
N ASP A 48 -9.41 -10.01 4.24
CA ASP A 48 -9.89 -9.23 3.09
C ASP A 48 -9.59 -9.94 1.76
N LEU A 49 -8.34 -10.36 1.55
CA LEU A 49 -7.90 -11.04 0.35
C LEU A 49 -8.47 -12.45 0.25
N VAL A 50 -8.62 -13.15 1.37
CA VAL A 50 -9.24 -14.48 1.41
C VAL A 50 -10.68 -14.41 0.93
N ALA A 51 -11.46 -13.46 1.43
CA ALA A 51 -12.84 -13.23 0.98
C ALA A 51 -12.87 -12.86 -0.52
N LEU A 52 -12.05 -11.89 -0.94
CA LEU A 52 -12.00 -11.45 -2.33
C LEU A 52 -11.62 -12.58 -3.31
N ILE A 53 -10.62 -13.38 -2.98
CA ILE A 53 -10.17 -14.49 -3.84
C ILE A 53 -11.20 -15.60 -3.85
N ARG A 54 -11.87 -15.86 -2.72
CA ARG A 54 -12.97 -16.83 -2.64
C ARG A 54 -14.13 -16.43 -3.54
N ASP A 55 -14.51 -15.15 -3.52
CA ASP A 55 -15.66 -14.65 -4.28
C ASP A 55 -15.35 -14.49 -5.77
N SER A 56 -14.16 -13.99 -6.11
CA SER A 56 -13.75 -13.76 -7.51
C SER A 56 -13.24 -15.00 -8.22
N GLY A 57 -12.70 -15.99 -7.50
CA GLY A 57 -12.02 -17.15 -8.06
C GLY A 57 -10.73 -16.80 -8.83
N TRP A 58 -10.32 -15.54 -8.81
CA TRP A 58 -9.21 -15.04 -9.63
C TRP A 58 -8.08 -14.53 -8.76
N VAL A 59 -6.84 -14.77 -9.20
CA VAL A 59 -5.66 -14.24 -8.53
C VAL A 59 -4.61 -13.82 -9.56
N LYS A 60 -4.09 -12.60 -9.42
CA LYS A 60 -2.94 -12.15 -10.21
C LYS A 60 -1.74 -13.09 -9.93
N PRO A 61 -1.03 -13.56 -10.98
CA PRO A 61 0.14 -14.42 -10.80
C PRO A 61 1.14 -13.86 -9.79
N LEU A 62 1.75 -14.76 -9.00
CA LEU A 62 2.83 -14.42 -8.07
C LEU A 62 4.13 -14.36 -8.85
N VAL A 63 5.05 -13.47 -8.47
CA VAL A 63 6.40 -13.47 -9.05
C VAL A 63 7.31 -14.27 -8.13
N VAL A 64 7.92 -15.32 -8.67
CA VAL A 64 8.81 -16.21 -7.92
C VAL A 64 10.13 -16.40 -8.65
N THR A 65 11.16 -16.80 -7.91
CA THR A 65 12.45 -17.23 -8.45
C THR A 65 12.42 -18.72 -8.82
N ASN A 66 13.46 -19.20 -9.51
CA ASN A 66 13.64 -20.62 -9.82
C ASN A 66 13.71 -21.53 -8.56
N ASP A 67 14.27 -21.02 -7.46
CA ASP A 67 14.31 -21.71 -6.16
C ASP A 67 13.00 -21.62 -5.36
N ARG A 68 11.92 -21.13 -5.99
CA ARG A 68 10.57 -20.98 -5.42
C ARG A 68 10.47 -19.94 -4.31
N THR A 69 11.37 -18.96 -4.32
CA THR A 69 11.32 -17.82 -3.41
C THR A 69 10.39 -16.74 -3.97
N ILE A 70 9.44 -16.28 -3.17
CA ILE A 70 8.41 -15.31 -3.59
C ILE A 70 9.01 -13.91 -3.58
N ILE A 71 9.02 -13.24 -4.74
CA ILE A 71 9.43 -11.84 -4.91
C ILE A 71 8.26 -10.88 -4.77
N SER A 72 7.09 -11.25 -5.31
CA SER A 72 5.87 -10.43 -5.26
C SER A 72 4.64 -11.30 -5.02
N GLY A 73 3.70 -10.78 -4.22
CA GLY A 73 2.43 -11.43 -3.92
C GLY A 73 2.40 -12.20 -2.59
N HIS A 74 3.24 -11.90 -1.60
CA HIS A 74 3.26 -12.60 -0.31
C HIS A 74 1.91 -12.60 0.42
N ARG A 75 1.14 -11.49 0.38
CA ARG A 75 -0.22 -11.46 0.95
C ARG A 75 -1.17 -12.41 0.21
N ARG A 76 -1.11 -12.44 -1.13
CA ARG A 76 -1.91 -13.36 -1.97
C ARG A 76 -1.54 -14.82 -1.70
N TRP A 77 -0.24 -15.12 -1.63
CA TRP A 77 0.25 -16.45 -1.26
C TRP A 77 -0.32 -16.94 0.08
N ARG A 78 -0.29 -16.10 1.12
CA ARG A 78 -0.88 -16.45 2.42
C ARG A 78 -2.38 -16.66 2.35
N ALA A 79 -3.12 -15.82 1.63
CA ALA A 79 -4.55 -16.01 1.42
C ALA A 79 -4.85 -17.34 0.69
N LEU A 80 -4.08 -17.67 -0.35
CA LEU A 80 -4.19 -18.91 -1.10
C LEU A 80 -3.87 -20.15 -0.24
N LEU A 81 -2.88 -20.05 0.65
CA LEU A 81 -2.59 -21.10 1.64
C LEU A 81 -3.76 -21.31 2.61
N GLN A 82 -4.39 -20.25 3.11
CA GLN A 82 -5.56 -20.35 3.99
C GLN A 82 -6.78 -20.93 3.26
N LEU A 83 -6.94 -20.64 1.97
CA LEU A 83 -7.99 -21.20 1.12
C LEU A 83 -7.74 -22.65 0.70
N GLY A 84 -6.54 -23.21 0.96
CA GLY A 84 -6.23 -24.60 0.65
C GLY A 84 -6.05 -24.90 -0.85
N TRP A 85 -5.71 -23.91 -1.66
CA TRP A 85 -5.47 -24.12 -3.10
C TRP A 85 -4.28 -25.05 -3.32
N GLN A 86 -4.40 -25.99 -4.26
CA GLN A 86 -3.34 -26.96 -4.59
C GLN A 86 -2.46 -26.50 -5.75
N SER A 87 -2.91 -25.53 -6.53
CA SER A 87 -2.20 -25.04 -7.70
C SER A 87 -2.53 -23.57 -7.92
N ILE A 88 -1.49 -22.75 -8.06
CA ILE A 88 -1.64 -21.29 -8.22
C ILE A 88 -0.78 -20.79 -9.39
N PRO A 89 -1.25 -19.78 -10.14
CA PRO A 89 -0.49 -19.22 -11.24
C PRO A 89 0.70 -18.43 -10.71
N VAL A 90 1.88 -18.74 -11.23
CA VAL A 90 3.13 -18.03 -10.91
C VAL A 90 3.87 -17.65 -12.18
N GLU A 91 4.56 -16.52 -12.11
CA GLU A 91 5.55 -16.08 -13.08
C GLU A 91 6.93 -16.36 -12.48
N VAL A 92 7.65 -17.32 -13.05
CA VAL A 92 9.01 -17.66 -12.65
C VAL A 92 9.98 -16.73 -13.37
N ARG A 93 10.74 -15.92 -12.62
CA ARG A 93 11.76 -15.00 -13.14
C ARG A 93 13.15 -15.38 -12.66
N GLU A 94 14.12 -15.27 -13.55
CA GLU A 94 15.54 -15.45 -13.21
C GLU A 94 16.17 -14.11 -12.82
N PHE A 95 16.89 -14.08 -11.69
CA PHE A 95 17.56 -12.88 -11.22
C PHE A 95 19.08 -13.10 -11.16
N PRO A 96 19.89 -12.15 -11.64
CA PRO A 96 21.35 -12.32 -11.72
C PRO A 96 22.05 -12.31 -10.34
N SER A 97 21.38 -11.82 -9.30
CA SER A 97 21.93 -11.77 -7.94
C SER A 97 20.83 -11.65 -6.89
N GLU A 98 21.16 -11.93 -5.63
CA GLU A 98 20.26 -11.67 -4.49
C GLU A 98 19.88 -10.18 -4.40
N LEU A 99 20.80 -9.27 -4.72
CA LEU A 99 20.50 -7.83 -4.75
C LEU A 99 19.43 -7.48 -5.78
N ALA A 100 19.49 -8.10 -6.97
CA ALA A 100 18.47 -7.93 -7.99
C ALA A 100 17.09 -8.45 -7.53
N GLN A 101 17.05 -9.53 -6.75
CA GLN A 101 15.82 -10.02 -6.13
C GLN A 101 15.24 -9.01 -5.13
N VAL A 102 16.08 -8.47 -4.24
CA VAL A 102 15.66 -7.45 -3.26
C VAL A 102 15.16 -6.19 -3.97
N GLN A 103 15.87 -5.76 -5.01
CA GLN A 103 15.47 -4.62 -5.82
C GLN A 103 14.11 -4.84 -6.49
N ALA A 104 13.90 -6.00 -7.12
CA ALA A 104 12.63 -6.35 -7.72
C ALA A 104 11.49 -6.39 -6.69
N LEU A 105 11.75 -6.95 -5.50
CA LEU A 105 10.82 -6.96 -4.38
C LEU A 105 10.41 -5.54 -3.96
N LEU A 106 11.36 -4.60 -3.87
CA LEU A 106 11.06 -3.20 -3.54
C LEU A 106 10.26 -2.50 -4.65
N LEU A 107 10.58 -2.75 -5.92
CA LEU A 107 9.89 -2.16 -7.08
C LEU A 107 8.45 -2.67 -7.20
N GLU A 108 8.23 -3.97 -7.04
CA GLU A 108 6.90 -4.59 -7.09
C GLU A 108 5.98 -4.09 -5.95
N ASN A 109 6.56 -3.64 -4.84
CA ASN A 109 5.83 -3.04 -3.72
C ASN A 109 5.78 -1.50 -3.78
N ALA A 110 6.28 -0.85 -4.83
CA ALA A 110 6.39 0.61 -4.88
C ALA A 110 5.05 1.34 -4.73
N SER A 111 3.97 0.81 -5.33
CA SER A 111 2.61 1.38 -5.28
C SER A 111 1.81 1.03 -4.03
N ARG A 112 2.37 0.22 -3.12
CA ARG A 112 1.71 -0.19 -1.90
C ARG A 112 1.59 0.99 -0.92
N SER A 113 0.43 1.13 -0.26
CA SER A 113 0.31 1.99 0.92
C SER A 113 1.11 1.40 2.07
N LYS A 114 2.03 2.20 2.64
CA LYS A 114 3.05 1.74 3.60
C LYS A 114 3.01 2.58 4.86
N THR A 115 3.24 1.93 5.99
CA THR A 115 3.47 2.61 7.27
C THR A 115 4.80 3.37 7.25
N VAL A 116 5.00 4.26 8.22
CA VAL A 116 6.26 5.01 8.36
C VAL A 116 7.43 4.06 8.62
N GLU A 117 7.23 3.05 9.47
CA GLU A 117 8.24 2.01 9.72
C GLU A 117 8.62 1.26 8.43
N GLN A 118 7.64 0.83 7.63
CA GLN A 118 7.90 0.12 6.37
C GLN A 118 8.70 0.98 5.40
N LYS A 119 8.34 2.26 5.25
CA LYS A 119 9.10 3.23 4.42
C LYS A 119 10.55 3.37 4.87
N VAL A 120 10.80 3.43 6.18
CA VAL A 120 12.16 3.48 6.73
C VAL A 120 12.94 2.21 6.37
N ARG A 121 12.33 1.03 6.49
CA ARG A 121 12.98 -0.24 6.17
C ARG A 121 13.25 -0.40 4.67
N GLU A 122 12.35 0.05 3.80
CA GLU A 122 12.60 0.13 2.35
C GLU A 122 13.78 1.04 2.04
N ALA A 123 13.85 2.23 2.65
CA ALA A 123 14.96 3.16 2.44
C ALA A 123 16.31 2.56 2.89
N ALA A 124 16.32 1.80 3.99
CA ALA A 124 17.51 1.08 4.42
C ALA A 124 17.93 -0.01 3.42
N ALA A 125 16.98 -0.77 2.85
CA ALA A 125 17.26 -1.76 1.82
C ALA A 125 17.78 -1.12 0.53
N TRP A 126 17.17 -0.02 0.09
CA TRP A 126 17.65 0.76 -1.06
C TRP A 126 19.06 1.30 -0.85
N LYS A 127 19.38 1.76 0.36
CA LYS A 127 20.73 2.20 0.70
C LYS A 127 21.75 1.08 0.52
N GLN A 128 21.44 -0.13 1.00
CA GLN A 128 22.35 -1.28 0.88
C GLN A 128 22.62 -1.65 -0.58
N ILE A 129 21.59 -1.60 -1.43
CA ILE A 129 21.73 -1.84 -2.88
C ILE A 129 22.68 -0.79 -3.49
N GLU A 130 22.45 0.50 -3.21
CA GLU A 130 23.32 1.57 -3.72
C GLU A 130 24.76 1.46 -3.20
N ASP A 131 24.97 1.21 -1.91
CA ASP A 131 26.29 1.14 -1.30
C ASP A 131 27.13 0.02 -1.95
N LEU A 132 26.50 -1.12 -2.27
CA LEU A 132 27.16 -2.24 -2.97
C LEU A 132 27.42 -1.93 -4.44
N ALA A 133 26.47 -1.29 -5.14
CA ALA A 133 26.66 -0.84 -6.51
C ALA A 133 27.77 0.22 -6.62
N ALA A 134 27.86 1.14 -5.66
CA ALA A 134 28.93 2.13 -5.56
C ALA A 134 30.29 1.48 -5.32
N ARG A 135 30.37 0.51 -4.39
CA ARG A 135 31.61 -0.26 -4.14
C ARG A 135 32.09 -1.00 -5.40
N ARG A 136 31.17 -1.63 -6.14
CA ARG A 136 31.50 -2.32 -7.41
C ARG A 136 32.05 -1.34 -8.45
N ARG A 137 31.45 -0.15 -8.59
CA ARG A 137 31.96 0.91 -9.49
C ARG A 137 33.37 1.36 -9.10
N GLN A 138 33.64 1.54 -7.80
CA GLN A 138 34.97 1.94 -7.32
C GLN A 138 36.03 0.88 -7.62
N LEU A 139 35.73 -0.40 -7.37
CA LEU A 139 36.64 -1.50 -7.67
C LEU A 139 36.92 -1.62 -9.17
N ALA A 140 35.88 -1.51 -10.00
CA ALA A 140 36.01 -1.54 -11.45
C ALA A 140 36.84 -0.38 -12.02
N ALA A 141 36.80 0.80 -11.38
CA ALA A 141 37.63 1.94 -11.76
C ALA A 141 39.11 1.80 -11.33
N GLN A 142 39.38 1.01 -10.28
CA GLN A 142 40.74 0.76 -9.78
C GLN A 142 41.44 -0.37 -10.54
N SER A 143 40.70 -1.39 -10.97
CA SER A 143 41.21 -2.35 -11.93
C SER A 143 41.16 -1.73 -13.32
N ASN A 144 42.28 -1.65 -14.06
CA ASN A 144 42.28 -1.28 -15.50
C ASN A 144 41.55 -2.31 -16.39
N TYR A 145 40.58 -3.03 -15.85
CA TYR A 145 39.83 -4.07 -16.53
C TYR A 145 38.66 -3.43 -17.27
N SER A 146 38.82 -3.32 -18.59
CA SER A 146 37.77 -3.03 -19.58
C SER A 146 36.73 -4.15 -19.70
N GLY A 147 36.42 -4.83 -18.59
CA GLY A 147 35.33 -5.79 -18.51
C GLY A 147 34.03 -5.01 -18.49
N ARG A 148 33.33 -5.03 -19.63
CA ARG A 148 31.93 -4.62 -19.84
C ARG A 148 31.21 -4.49 -18.50
N ALA A 149 31.00 -3.25 -18.03
CA ALA A 149 30.24 -2.99 -16.82
C ALA A 149 28.98 -3.85 -16.92
N VAL A 150 28.83 -4.84 -16.03
CA VAL A 150 27.61 -5.63 -15.95
C VAL A 150 26.55 -4.61 -15.62
N MET A 151 25.89 -4.12 -16.66
CA MET A 151 24.84 -3.13 -16.58
C MET A 151 23.72 -3.90 -15.91
N GLU A 152 23.64 -3.80 -14.58
CA GLU A 152 22.48 -4.29 -13.86
C GLU A 152 21.30 -3.54 -14.50
N ASN A 153 20.43 -4.27 -15.20
CA ASN A 153 19.28 -3.78 -15.97
C ASN A 153 18.18 -3.17 -15.07
N PHE A 154 18.57 -2.57 -13.96
CA PHE A 154 17.69 -1.99 -12.99
C PHE A 154 17.92 -0.48 -12.90
N PRO A 155 16.87 0.30 -12.60
CA PRO A 155 16.98 1.76 -12.56
C PRO A 155 18.13 2.19 -11.65
N GLN A 156 19.03 3.02 -12.15
CA GLN A 156 19.96 3.76 -11.31
C GLN A 156 19.14 4.71 -10.44
N LEU A 157 18.96 4.34 -9.17
CA LEU A 157 17.96 4.96 -8.30
C LEU A 157 18.27 6.40 -7.91
N LEU A 158 19.46 6.91 -8.20
CA LEU A 158 19.97 8.15 -7.61
C LEU A 158 20.61 9.10 -8.63
N GLY A 159 19.86 9.44 -9.69
CA GLY A 159 20.23 10.52 -10.62
C GLY A 159 20.04 11.95 -10.09
N GLU A 160 19.37 12.12 -8.94
CA GLU A 160 19.05 13.42 -8.38
C GLU A 160 20.17 14.01 -7.50
N ARG A 161 20.36 15.34 -7.51
CA ARG A 161 21.32 16.05 -6.63
C ARG A 161 20.85 16.01 -5.17
N GLY A 162 21.79 15.91 -4.21
CA GLY A 162 21.52 15.91 -2.76
C GLY A 162 22.29 14.83 -2.00
N THR A 163 22.17 14.79 -0.67
CA THR A 163 22.79 13.71 0.13
C THR A 163 22.04 12.38 -0.07
N THR A 164 22.70 11.23 0.08
CA THR A 164 22.06 9.90 -0.03
C THR A 164 20.81 9.80 0.83
N ARG A 165 20.87 10.38 2.04
CA ARG A 165 19.76 10.44 2.99
C ARG A 165 18.54 11.18 2.44
N ASP A 166 18.75 12.33 1.82
CA ASP A 166 17.64 13.15 1.29
C ASP A 166 16.99 12.48 0.06
N ARG A 167 17.80 11.83 -0.78
CA ARG A 167 17.30 11.06 -1.94
C ARG A 167 16.45 9.86 -1.51
N LEU A 168 16.94 9.08 -0.54
CA LEU A 168 16.19 7.95 0.01
C LEU A 168 14.86 8.40 0.62
N ALA A 169 14.87 9.49 1.39
CA ALA A 169 13.66 10.02 2.00
C ALA A 169 12.60 10.42 0.96
N LYS A 170 13.03 10.99 -0.18
CA LYS A 170 12.13 11.32 -1.29
C LYS A 170 11.60 10.05 -1.96
N LEU A 171 12.48 9.08 -2.25
CA LEU A 171 12.13 7.82 -2.89
C LEU A 171 11.02 7.06 -2.14
N VAL A 172 11.11 6.98 -0.81
CA VAL A 172 10.12 6.27 0.02
C VAL A 172 8.96 7.15 0.49
N GLY A 173 8.90 8.42 0.06
CA GLY A 173 7.83 9.34 0.44
C GLY A 173 7.80 9.72 1.93
N LEU A 174 8.97 9.97 2.51
CA LEU A 174 9.17 10.56 3.85
C LEU A 174 9.52 12.07 3.79
N GLY A 175 9.59 12.64 2.60
CA GLY A 175 9.84 14.06 2.37
C GLY A 175 11.32 14.40 2.53
N SER A 176 11.73 14.85 3.73
CA SER A 176 13.10 15.33 3.97
C SER A 176 14.00 14.26 4.58
N GLY A 177 15.30 14.31 4.28
CA GLY A 177 16.26 13.37 4.89
C GLY A 177 16.40 13.55 6.40
N ARG A 178 16.12 14.74 6.95
CA ARG A 178 16.03 14.94 8.41
C ARG A 178 14.90 14.14 9.02
N ASN A 179 13.72 14.14 8.38
CA ASN A 179 12.57 13.36 8.82
C ASN A 179 12.86 11.86 8.76
N TYR A 180 13.48 11.39 7.66
CA TYR A 180 13.96 10.01 7.55
C TYR A 180 14.95 9.63 8.67
N ALA A 181 15.95 10.47 8.95
CA ALA A 181 16.92 10.18 10.02
C ALA A 181 16.28 10.08 11.41
N LYS A 182 15.28 10.92 11.71
CA LYS A 182 14.51 10.82 12.95
C LYS A 182 13.75 9.50 13.01
N ALA A 183 13.00 9.18 11.96
CA ALA A 183 12.22 7.95 11.87
C ALA A 183 13.11 6.70 11.95
N ALA A 184 14.27 6.70 11.29
CA ALA A 184 15.26 5.63 11.34
C ALA A 184 15.74 5.34 12.77
N LYS A 185 16.05 6.39 13.55
CA LYS A 185 16.44 6.23 14.97
C LYS A 185 15.33 5.64 15.82
N VAL A 186 14.08 6.02 15.55
CA VAL A 186 12.92 5.46 16.27
C VAL A 186 12.75 3.98 15.93
N VAL A 187 12.84 3.60 14.65
CA VAL A 187 12.74 2.20 14.22
C VAL A 187 13.86 1.34 14.81
N GLU A 188 15.10 1.84 14.81
CA GLU A 188 16.24 1.17 15.45
C GLU A 188 15.99 0.95 16.95
N TYR A 189 15.46 1.96 17.63
CA TYR A 189 15.10 1.84 19.05
C TYR A 189 13.94 0.87 19.29
N ILE A 190 12.94 0.83 18.40
CA ILE A 190 11.86 -0.17 18.46
C ILE A 190 12.43 -1.59 18.34
N ASP A 191 13.37 -1.82 17.41
CA ASP A 191 14.01 -3.12 17.23
C ASP A 191 14.85 -3.51 18.47
N GLU A 192 15.58 -2.55 19.05
CA GLU A 192 16.32 -2.73 20.31
C GLU A 192 15.39 -3.10 21.47
N GLN A 193 14.27 -2.38 21.67
CA GLN A 193 13.31 -2.68 22.74
C GLN A 193 12.62 -4.03 22.52
N THR A 194 12.35 -4.40 21.27
CA THR A 194 11.79 -5.72 20.92
C THR A 194 12.79 -6.83 21.30
N TRP A 195 14.07 -6.63 21.00
CA TRP A 195 15.14 -7.57 21.35
C TRP A 195 15.32 -7.73 22.86
N LEU A 196 15.21 -6.64 23.62
CA LEU A 196 15.28 -6.64 25.09
C LEU A 196 14.04 -7.25 25.77
N GLY A 197 13.00 -7.63 25.02
CA GLY A 197 11.75 -8.17 25.58
C GLY A 197 10.76 -7.10 26.07
N ASN A 198 11.04 -5.81 25.85
CA ASN A 198 10.17 -4.69 26.21
C ASN A 198 9.06 -4.50 25.15
N ILE A 199 8.23 -5.52 24.97
CA ILE A 199 7.24 -5.60 23.87
C ILE A 199 6.21 -4.46 23.93
N GLU A 200 5.77 -4.04 25.11
CA GLU A 200 4.79 -2.96 25.27
C GLU A 200 5.35 -1.60 24.85
N VAL A 201 6.60 -1.33 25.22
CA VAL A 201 7.32 -0.10 24.84
C VAL A 201 7.51 -0.06 23.33
N ALA A 202 7.97 -1.17 22.74
CA ALA A 202 8.12 -1.30 21.29
C ALA A 202 6.77 -1.11 20.56
N ARG A 203 5.69 -1.69 21.07
CA ARG A 203 4.33 -1.54 20.52
C ARG A 203 3.84 -0.10 20.59
N SER A 204 4.02 0.57 21.72
CA SER A 204 3.61 1.97 21.93
C SER A 204 4.36 2.92 20.98
N LEU A 205 5.68 2.76 20.85
CA LEU A 205 6.49 3.52 19.90
C LEU A 205 6.06 3.27 18.44
N ARG A 206 5.77 2.01 18.10
CA ARG A 206 5.33 1.62 16.74
C ARG A 206 3.99 2.23 16.37
N SER A 207 2.98 2.16 17.25
CA SER A 207 1.68 2.83 17.05
C SER A 207 1.88 4.34 16.90
N THR A 208 2.64 4.96 17.81
CA THR A 208 2.93 6.41 17.74
C THR A 208 3.61 6.81 16.43
N LEU A 209 4.57 6.02 15.95
CA LEU A 209 5.30 6.28 14.70
C LEU A 209 4.41 6.17 13.46
N ASN A 210 3.54 5.17 13.42
CA ASN A 210 2.75 4.84 12.24
C ASN A 210 1.42 5.61 12.17
N GLU A 211 0.80 5.92 13.32
CA GLU A 211 -0.54 6.50 13.40
C GLU A 211 -0.53 8.00 13.72
N GLN A 212 0.47 8.50 14.47
CA GLN A 212 0.53 9.91 14.87
C GLN A 212 1.53 10.69 14.01
N SER A 213 2.83 10.61 14.32
CA SER A 213 3.88 11.30 13.58
C SER A 213 5.27 10.85 14.02
N VAL A 214 6.26 11.09 13.15
CA VAL A 214 7.68 10.89 13.46
C VAL A 214 8.10 11.71 14.69
N ASP A 215 7.66 12.97 14.80
CA ASP A 215 8.05 13.85 15.91
C ASP A 215 7.41 13.42 17.24
N ALA A 216 6.18 12.91 17.22
CA ALA A 216 5.56 12.33 18.42
C ALA A 216 6.34 11.10 18.92
N ALA A 217 6.74 10.22 18.00
CA ALA A 217 7.49 9.01 18.35
C ALA A 217 8.91 9.35 18.88
N VAL A 218 9.57 10.38 18.33
CA VAL A 218 10.85 10.87 18.86
C VAL A 218 10.71 11.42 20.28
N LYS A 219 9.64 12.17 20.58
CA LYS A 219 9.36 12.67 21.93
C LYS A 219 9.12 11.52 22.91
N LEU A 220 8.33 10.53 22.51
CA LEU A 220 8.08 9.34 23.33
C LEU A 220 9.37 8.57 23.61
N MET A 221 10.19 8.34 22.57
CA MET A 221 11.52 7.72 22.72
C MET A 221 12.41 8.48 23.71
N ALA A 222 12.40 9.82 23.68
CA ALA A 222 13.20 10.63 24.61
C ALA A 222 12.73 10.49 26.06
N VAL A 223 11.40 10.43 26.30
CA VAL A 223 10.83 10.20 27.63
C VAL A 223 11.21 8.82 28.17
N ILE A 224 11.17 7.79 27.32
CA ILE A 224 11.53 6.42 27.72
C ILE A 224 13.02 6.33 28.05
N LYS A 225 13.89 6.99 27.26
CA LYS A 225 15.34 6.99 27.52
C LYS A 225 15.72 7.74 28.80
N ASN A 226 15.01 8.81 29.12
CA ASN A 226 15.28 9.66 30.29
C ASN A 226 14.02 9.80 31.16
N PRO A 227 13.67 8.78 31.96
CA PRO A 227 12.47 8.82 32.81
C PRO A 227 12.50 9.89 33.91
N THR A 228 13.66 10.51 34.18
CA THR A 228 13.89 11.46 35.28
C THR A 228 13.65 12.94 34.93
N GLN A 229 13.12 13.28 33.76
CA GLN A 229 12.69 14.67 33.46
C GLN A 229 11.23 14.74 33.05
N LYS A 230 10.33 14.79 34.05
CA LYS A 230 9.04 15.49 33.93
C LYS A 230 8.48 15.87 35.29
N GLU A 231 8.81 17.08 35.73
CA GLU A 231 7.90 18.01 36.41
C GLU A 231 8.50 19.42 36.36
N SER A 232 8.23 20.15 35.28
CA SER A 232 8.14 21.63 35.24
C SER A 232 8.07 22.14 33.80
N SER A 233 6.85 22.32 33.30
CA SER A 233 6.49 23.47 32.46
C SER A 233 4.97 23.51 32.24
N SER A 234 4.26 23.67 33.35
CA SER A 234 2.98 24.36 33.37
C SER A 234 3.20 25.72 34.04
N LYS A 235 3.14 26.81 33.25
CA LYS A 235 2.83 28.21 33.61
C LYS A 235 2.90 29.02 32.31
N SER A 236 1.77 29.24 31.62
CA SER A 236 0.79 30.32 31.81
C SER A 236 1.39 31.74 31.73
N ASN A 237 1.06 32.48 30.66
CA ASN A 237 0.49 33.83 30.78
C ASN A 237 0.09 34.42 29.41
N LYS A 238 -1.22 34.63 29.20
CA LYS A 238 -1.78 35.92 28.79
C LYS A 238 -3.25 36.01 29.19
N ARG A 239 -3.56 37.13 29.87
CA ARG A 239 -4.82 37.48 30.56
C ARG A 239 -5.99 37.77 29.60
N PRO A 240 -7.24 37.78 30.10
CA PRO A 240 -8.49 37.79 29.33
C PRO A 240 -9.09 39.18 29.14
N THR A 241 -10.05 39.29 28.23
CA THR A 241 -11.11 40.31 28.27
C THR A 241 -12.49 39.65 28.16
N PRO A 242 -13.50 40.11 28.93
CA PRO A 242 -14.82 39.49 29.01
C PRO A 242 -15.84 40.24 28.14
N LYS A 243 -16.80 39.52 27.55
CA LYS A 243 -18.19 40.00 27.43
C LYS A 243 -19.18 38.85 27.58
N ASP A 244 -20.03 39.03 28.57
CA ASP A 244 -21.26 38.30 28.86
C ASP A 244 -22.20 38.20 27.66
N SER A 245 -22.90 37.07 27.55
CA SER A 245 -24.36 37.06 27.72
C SER A 245 -24.90 35.62 27.68
N THR A 246 -25.24 35.13 28.87
CA THR A 246 -26.52 34.47 29.18
C THR A 246 -27.18 33.61 28.10
N ASN A 247 -27.24 32.29 28.32
CA ASN A 247 -28.52 31.70 28.79
C ASN A 247 -28.39 30.28 29.36
N LYS A 248 -29.24 30.03 30.37
CA LYS A 248 -29.35 28.82 31.18
C LYS A 248 -30.02 27.66 30.43
N VAL A 249 -29.45 26.48 30.66
CA VAL A 249 -30.09 25.19 31.01
C VAL A 249 -31.36 24.80 30.24
N GLN A 250 -31.24 23.76 29.41
CA GLN A 250 -32.14 22.60 29.46
C GLN A 250 -31.47 21.38 28.79
N ALA A 251 -31.24 20.33 29.57
CA ALA A 251 -30.91 19.02 29.05
C ALA A 251 -32.20 18.37 28.51
N SER A 252 -32.21 18.01 27.23
CA SER A 252 -33.16 17.11 26.56
C SER A 252 -32.56 16.68 25.21
N PRO A 253 -32.84 15.46 24.73
CA PRO A 253 -31.95 14.70 23.86
C PRO A 253 -32.05 15.18 22.41
N LEU A 254 -30.92 15.60 21.83
CA LEU A 254 -30.83 15.87 20.40
C LEU A 254 -30.64 14.54 19.66
N PRO A 255 -31.56 14.12 18.76
CA PRO A 255 -31.36 12.93 17.96
C PRO A 255 -30.62 13.30 16.67
N SER A 256 -29.31 13.05 16.66
CA SER A 256 -28.51 12.89 15.45
C SER A 256 -28.38 11.40 15.10
N CYS A 257 -27.55 11.02 14.11
CA CYS A 257 -27.31 9.67 13.54
C CYS A 257 -27.24 8.45 14.51
N TRP A 258 -27.26 8.68 15.81
CA TRP A 258 -27.29 7.70 16.90
C TRP A 258 -28.46 6.69 16.89
N ASN A 259 -29.59 6.98 16.24
CA ASN A 259 -30.74 6.05 16.18
C ASN A 259 -30.80 5.21 14.88
N CYS A 260 -29.79 5.29 14.02
CA CYS A 260 -29.64 4.36 12.91
C CYS A 260 -29.14 3.00 13.45
N GLN A 261 -29.71 1.89 12.97
CA GLN A 261 -29.22 0.53 13.32
C GLN A 261 -27.76 0.28 12.88
N HIS A 262 -27.22 1.14 12.01
CA HIS A 262 -25.83 1.12 11.52
C HIS A 262 -24.96 2.24 12.11
N LYS A 263 -25.35 2.78 13.28
CA LYS A 263 -24.57 3.78 14.01
C LYS A 263 -23.14 3.29 14.19
N GLY A 264 -22.17 4.06 13.67
CA GLY A 264 -20.76 3.82 13.93
C GLY A 264 -20.11 4.85 14.84
N GLU A 265 -18.79 4.88 14.81
CA GLU A 265 -17.96 5.57 15.80
C GLU A 265 -17.46 6.93 15.28
N ALA A 266 -17.25 7.87 16.19
CA ALA A 266 -16.68 9.17 15.87
C ALA A 266 -15.17 9.02 15.62
N ILE A 267 -14.71 9.45 14.45
CA ILE A 267 -13.29 9.38 14.06
C ILE A 267 -12.75 10.82 13.94
N GLY A 268 -12.52 11.45 15.09
CA GLY A 268 -12.01 12.83 15.18
C GLY A 268 -13.06 13.92 14.91
N ASN A 269 -12.67 15.19 15.07
CA ASN A 269 -13.61 16.30 15.27
C ASN A 269 -14.53 16.62 14.07
N GLU A 270 -14.29 16.08 12.87
CA GLU A 270 -15.04 16.44 11.65
C GLU A 270 -15.33 15.23 10.75
N SER A 271 -15.15 14.02 11.27
CA SER A 271 -15.41 12.78 10.52
C SER A 271 -16.08 11.73 11.40
N PHE A 272 -17.03 11.02 10.82
CA PHE A 272 -17.78 9.95 11.46
C PHE A 272 -17.71 8.70 10.60
N TYR A 273 -17.70 7.52 11.19
CA TYR A 273 -17.75 6.28 10.43
C TYR A 273 -19.15 5.68 10.50
N CYS A 274 -19.78 5.46 9.35
CA CYS A 274 -21.04 4.73 9.24
C CYS A 274 -20.72 3.30 8.80
N TYR A 275 -21.22 2.29 9.50
CA TYR A 275 -20.91 0.89 9.13
C TYR A 275 -21.45 0.48 7.76
N ASN A 276 -22.41 1.21 7.20
CA ASN A 276 -22.93 0.96 5.85
C ASN A 276 -22.27 1.81 4.76
N LEU A 277 -21.91 3.07 5.07
CA LEU A 277 -21.38 4.04 4.09
C LEU A 277 -19.87 4.30 4.22
N GLY A 278 -19.20 3.72 5.21
CA GLY A 278 -17.77 3.91 5.47
C GLY A 278 -17.46 5.24 6.15
N LYS A 279 -16.27 5.80 5.87
CA LYS A 279 -15.79 7.05 6.48
C LYS A 279 -16.50 8.25 5.86
N VAL A 280 -17.29 8.94 6.68
CA VAL A 280 -18.13 10.09 6.33
C VAL A 280 -17.44 11.35 6.86
N SER A 281 -16.82 12.14 5.98
CA SER A 281 -16.19 13.43 6.32
C SER A 281 -17.20 14.58 6.20
N PHE A 282 -17.47 15.33 7.26
CA PHE A 282 -18.43 16.46 7.22
C PHE A 282 -17.89 17.68 6.47
N LEU A 283 -16.63 17.65 6.02
CA LEU A 283 -16.00 18.71 5.23
C LEU A 283 -16.35 18.66 3.74
N GLU A 284 -16.68 17.49 3.21
CA GLU A 284 -16.85 17.31 1.76
C GLU A 284 -18.30 17.52 1.28
N LYS A 285 -19.28 17.28 2.14
CA LYS A 285 -20.71 17.56 1.93
C LYS A 285 -21.38 17.78 3.30
N ASP A 286 -22.31 18.72 3.39
CA ASP A 286 -23.08 18.89 4.62
C ASP A 286 -24.02 17.71 4.89
N GLY A 287 -24.48 17.61 6.14
CA GLY A 287 -25.34 16.52 6.58
C GLY A 287 -26.72 16.50 5.94
N ALA A 288 -27.19 17.60 5.34
CA ALA A 288 -28.48 17.64 4.64
C ALA A 288 -28.35 16.99 3.25
N THR A 289 -27.33 17.38 2.50
CA THR A 289 -27.03 16.86 1.15
C THR A 289 -26.77 15.35 1.18
N ARG A 290 -26.04 14.86 2.20
CA ARG A 290 -25.84 13.40 2.39
C ARG A 290 -27.08 12.66 2.84
N GLY A 291 -28.01 13.36 3.46
CA GLY A 291 -29.30 12.82 3.81
C GLY A 291 -30.17 12.48 2.60
N GLU A 292 -30.04 13.23 1.52
CA GLU A 292 -30.75 12.96 0.27
C GLU A 292 -30.17 11.74 -0.47
N GLU A 293 -28.88 11.45 -0.27
CA GLU A 293 -28.16 10.34 -0.91
C GLU A 293 -28.32 9.00 -0.18
N CYS A 294 -28.88 8.99 1.03
CA CYS A 294 -29.06 7.79 1.84
C CYS A 294 -30.52 7.36 1.85
N GLU A 295 -30.83 6.20 1.23
CA GLU A 295 -32.20 5.67 1.14
C GLU A 295 -32.86 5.39 2.51
N LEU A 296 -32.05 5.22 3.56
CA LEU A 296 -32.50 4.99 4.95
C LEU A 296 -32.59 6.29 5.77
N TRP A 297 -32.23 7.42 5.18
CA TRP A 297 -32.31 8.75 5.79
C TRP A 297 -33.71 9.36 5.64
N THR A 298 -34.74 8.54 5.69
CA THR A 298 -36.13 9.00 5.64
C THR A 298 -36.62 9.35 7.04
N TYR A 299 -35.96 10.30 7.71
CA TYR A 299 -36.45 10.81 9.00
C TYR A 299 -36.11 12.28 9.22
N ARG A 300 -36.29 13.08 8.16
CA ARG A 300 -36.33 14.54 8.35
C ARG A 300 -37.75 15.09 8.41
N ASP A 301 -38.70 14.63 7.57
CA ASP A 301 -40.03 15.26 7.53
C ASP A 301 -41.22 14.41 6.99
N ARG A 302 -41.22 13.06 7.05
CA ARG A 302 -42.40 12.27 6.62
C ARG A 302 -43.00 11.40 7.73
N GLN A 303 -44.30 11.56 7.94
CA GLN A 303 -45.11 10.56 8.63
C GLN A 303 -45.08 9.25 7.83
N VAL A 304 -44.86 8.14 8.54
CA VAL A 304 -44.60 6.81 7.98
C VAL A 304 -45.85 6.30 7.26
N GLU A 305 -45.78 6.20 5.93
CA GLU A 305 -46.65 5.30 5.17
C GLU A 305 -45.81 4.29 4.37
N LYS A 306 -46.26 3.04 4.46
CA LYS A 306 -45.68 1.74 4.11
C LYS A 306 -44.73 1.72 2.89
N PHE A 307 -43.52 1.19 3.09
CA PHE A 307 -42.58 0.84 2.02
C PHE A 307 -43.02 -0.43 1.28
N ASP A 308 -43.10 -0.35 -0.06
CA ASP A 308 -43.32 -1.48 -0.95
C ASP A 308 -41.96 -2.04 -1.42
N GLN A 309 -41.77 -3.35 -1.26
CA GLN A 309 -40.53 -4.07 -1.54
C GLN A 309 -40.42 -4.39 -3.04
N LYS A 310 -39.74 -3.56 -3.84
CA LYS A 310 -39.34 -3.94 -5.22
C LYS A 310 -38.29 -2.97 -5.80
N THR A 311 -37.01 -3.25 -5.58
CA THR A 311 -35.94 -2.71 -6.44
C THR A 311 -35.01 -3.86 -6.83
N ARG A 312 -35.03 -4.21 -8.11
CA ARG A 312 -34.28 -5.32 -8.71
C ARG A 312 -32.86 -4.86 -9.07
N TYR A 313 -31.83 -5.61 -8.68
CA TYR A 313 -30.45 -5.39 -9.13
C TYR A 313 -30.29 -5.76 -10.62
N SER A 314 -29.51 -4.96 -11.35
CA SER A 314 -29.14 -5.23 -12.76
C SER A 314 -28.11 -6.37 -12.83
N THR A 315 -28.37 -7.37 -13.67
CA THR A 315 -27.56 -8.59 -13.83
C THR A 315 -26.39 -8.47 -14.81
N HIS A 316 -26.01 -7.25 -15.22
CA HIS A 316 -24.97 -7.05 -16.24
C HIS A 316 -23.77 -6.30 -15.65
N SER A 317 -22.57 -6.84 -15.87
CA SER A 317 -21.29 -6.20 -15.52
C SER A 317 -20.47 -5.97 -16.80
N THR A 318 -19.83 -4.81 -16.91
CA THR A 318 -18.98 -4.46 -18.06
C THR A 318 -17.50 -4.60 -17.68
N ILE A 319 -16.73 -5.29 -18.53
CA ILE A 319 -15.27 -5.46 -18.38
C ILE A 319 -14.57 -4.69 -19.50
N THR A 320 -13.60 -3.85 -19.17
CA THR A 320 -12.79 -3.10 -20.14
C THR A 320 -11.35 -3.61 -20.13
N LEU A 321 -10.86 -4.10 -21.28
CA LEU A 321 -9.48 -4.57 -21.45
C LEU A 321 -8.67 -3.54 -22.24
N THR A 322 -7.59 -3.04 -21.63
CA THR A 322 -6.66 -2.10 -22.27
C THR A 322 -5.41 -2.84 -22.73
N LEU A 323 -5.19 -2.91 -24.04
CA LEU A 323 -4.07 -3.62 -24.65
C LEU A 323 -2.99 -2.66 -25.17
N PRO A 324 -1.69 -3.02 -25.10
CA PRO A 324 -0.61 -2.23 -25.70
C PRO A 324 -0.80 -2.03 -27.21
N ALA A 325 -0.61 -0.79 -27.69
CA ALA A 325 -0.87 -0.42 -29.09
C ALA A 325 -0.08 -1.24 -30.12
N HIS A 326 1.12 -1.72 -29.78
CA HIS A 326 1.96 -2.53 -30.68
C HIS A 326 1.43 -3.96 -30.90
N LEU A 327 0.51 -4.44 -30.04
CA LEU A 327 -0.13 -5.75 -30.20
C LEU A 327 -1.38 -5.69 -31.07
N LEU A 328 -1.95 -4.50 -31.27
CA LEU A 328 -3.21 -4.33 -32.01
C LEU A 328 -3.15 -4.90 -33.44
N PRO A 329 -2.09 -4.65 -34.26
CA PRO A 329 -2.02 -5.20 -35.61
C PRO A 329 -1.97 -6.74 -35.61
N LYS A 330 -1.21 -7.32 -34.67
CA LYS A 330 -1.08 -8.78 -34.53
C LYS A 330 -2.41 -9.43 -34.16
N LEU A 331 -3.15 -8.83 -33.23
CA LEU A 331 -4.45 -9.36 -32.81
C LEU A 331 -5.51 -9.22 -33.92
N GLN A 332 -5.46 -8.14 -34.70
CA GLN A 332 -6.33 -7.97 -35.87
C GLN A 332 -6.06 -9.02 -36.95
N ASP A 333 -4.79 -9.37 -37.18
CA ASP A 333 -4.44 -10.40 -38.16
C ASP A 333 -4.89 -11.80 -37.71
N VAL A 334 -4.80 -12.12 -36.42
CA VAL A 334 -5.34 -13.37 -35.85
C VAL A 334 -6.86 -13.42 -35.96
N ALA A 335 -7.56 -12.34 -35.60
CA ALA A 335 -9.01 -12.26 -35.74
C ALA A 335 -9.45 -12.44 -37.21
N ARG A 336 -8.73 -11.80 -38.16
CA ARG A 336 -8.98 -11.97 -39.61
C ARG A 336 -8.72 -13.39 -40.09
N ALA A 337 -7.69 -14.06 -39.59
CA ALA A 337 -7.39 -15.44 -39.95
C ALA A 337 -8.50 -16.42 -39.51
N GLU A 338 -9.20 -16.10 -38.42
CA GLU A 338 -10.38 -16.83 -37.93
C GLU A 338 -11.71 -16.33 -38.54
N GLY A 339 -11.65 -15.35 -39.46
CA GLY A 339 -12.84 -14.80 -40.12
C GLY A 339 -13.74 -13.95 -39.21
N MET A 340 -13.22 -13.46 -38.09
CA MET A 340 -13.97 -12.71 -37.07
C MET A 340 -13.53 -11.24 -36.99
N SER A 341 -14.39 -10.39 -36.45
CA SER A 341 -13.99 -9.05 -36.02
C SER A 341 -13.11 -9.15 -34.76
N LEU A 342 -12.25 -8.15 -34.51
CA LEU A 342 -11.40 -8.15 -33.32
C LEU A 342 -12.23 -8.23 -32.00
N PRO A 343 -13.36 -7.51 -31.83
CA PRO A 343 -14.24 -7.68 -30.69
C PRO A 343 -14.81 -9.09 -30.55
N ASP A 344 -15.30 -9.70 -31.64
CA ASP A 344 -15.92 -11.03 -31.60
C ASP A 344 -14.89 -12.12 -31.29
N TRP A 345 -13.70 -12.01 -31.89
CA TRP A 345 -12.57 -12.88 -31.58
C TRP A 345 -12.17 -12.75 -30.10
N ALA A 346 -12.07 -11.52 -29.57
CA ALA A 346 -11.75 -11.31 -28.17
C ALA A 346 -12.82 -11.90 -27.23
N THR A 347 -14.10 -11.72 -27.55
CA THR A 347 -15.22 -12.34 -26.80
C THR A 347 -15.13 -13.86 -26.84
N SER A 348 -14.89 -14.46 -28.02
CA SER A 348 -14.73 -15.91 -28.18
C SER A 348 -13.58 -16.48 -27.35
N VAL A 349 -12.44 -15.77 -27.32
CA VAL A 349 -11.28 -16.14 -26.49
C VAL A 349 -11.62 -16.07 -25.01
N ILE A 350 -12.30 -15.00 -24.57
CA ILE A 350 -12.72 -14.82 -23.18
C ILE A 350 -13.75 -15.89 -22.77
N GLU A 351 -14.75 -16.18 -23.60
CA GLU A 351 -15.74 -17.22 -23.35
C GLU A 351 -15.10 -18.61 -23.30
N SER A 352 -14.17 -18.89 -24.21
CA SER A 352 -13.42 -20.14 -24.22
C SER A 352 -12.53 -20.29 -22.99
N ALA A 353 -11.92 -19.20 -22.53
CA ALA A 353 -11.14 -19.18 -21.30
C ALA A 353 -12.04 -19.38 -20.06
N ALA A 354 -13.19 -18.73 -20.02
CA ALA A 354 -14.16 -18.87 -18.94
C ALA A 354 -14.70 -20.31 -18.85
N LYS A 355 -15.02 -20.94 -19.99
CA LYS A 355 -15.45 -22.35 -20.05
C LYS A 355 -14.38 -23.37 -19.66
N ARG A 356 -13.09 -22.98 -19.60
CA ARG A 356 -12.00 -23.84 -19.10
C ARG A 356 -11.72 -23.64 -17.61
N MET A 357 -12.28 -22.59 -17.00
CA MET A 357 -12.10 -22.25 -15.58
C MET A 357 -13.19 -22.82 -14.68
N PHE A 358 -14.33 -23.23 -15.25
CA PHE A 358 -15.40 -24.01 -14.63
C PHE A 358 -15.47 -25.38 -15.30
#